data_AF-A0A928V9R3-F1
#
_entry.id   AF-A0A928V9R3-F1
#
_cell.length_a   1.000
_cell.length_b   1.000
_cell.length_c   1.000
_cell.angle_alpha   90.00
_cell.angle_beta   90.00
_cell.angle_gamma   90.00
#
_symmetry.space_group_name_H-M   'P 1'
#
loop_
_entity.id
_entity.type
_entity.pdbx_description
1 polymer ?
#
loop_
_entity_poly.entity_id
_entity_poly.type
_entity_poly.pdbx_seq_one_letter_code
_entity_poly.pdbx_strand_id
1 'polypeptide(L)'
;MRSLAVVVWCLAYILGLLMTAVQFGSAIVFICSLICALILPRMKPKRTIAKIWIIAGVIGLAAGFYLQFRTPQPSAIDISQFVPKERQEVTVSGTVETLPKLTRSGNSQIWLNVNAFGEQKADGKLYVTLSKVNGQDLY
;
A
#
# COMPACT_ATOMS: atom_id res chain seq x y z
N MET A 1 -1.18 8.04 35.83
CA MET A 1 -2.00 7.04 35.10
C MET A 1 -2.53 7.56 33.77
N ARG A 2 -3.02 8.80 33.66
CA ARG A 2 -3.54 9.36 32.39
C ARG A 2 -2.49 9.41 31.26
N SER A 3 -1.25 9.82 31.56
CA SER A 3 -0.16 9.87 30.56
C SER A 3 0.21 8.48 30.01
N LEU A 4 0.31 7.47 30.87
CA LEU A 4 0.62 6.09 30.46
C LEU A 4 -0.44 5.51 29.51
N ALA A 5 -1.72 5.80 29.74
CA ALA A 5 -2.80 5.32 28.86
C ALA A 5 -2.68 5.91 27.44
N VAL A 6 -2.37 7.20 27.33
CA VAL A 6 -2.17 7.87 26.04
C VAL A 6 -0.98 7.27 25.28
N VAL A 7 0.13 7.01 25.96
CA VAL A 7 1.31 6.37 25.35
C VAL A 7 0.96 4.98 24.82
N VAL A 8 0.21 4.17 25.60
CA VAL A 8 -0.22 2.83 25.18
C VAL A 8 -1.14 2.89 23.95
N TRP A 9 -2.07 3.86 23.89
CA TRP A 9 -2.94 4.04 22.72
C TRP A 9 -2.17 4.48 21.48
N CYS A 10 -1.18 5.37 21.64
CA CYS A 10 -0.32 5.80 20.55
C CYS A 10 0.52 4.63 20.00
N LEU A 11 1.13 3.83 20.88
CA LEU A 11 1.87 2.64 20.48
C LEU A 11 0.98 1.62 19.77
N ALA A 12 -0.24 1.39 20.28
CA ALA A 12 -1.19 0.47 19.65
C ALA A 12 -1.62 0.94 18.25
N TYR A 13 -1.76 2.26 18.04
CA TYR A 13 -2.02 2.83 16.73
C TYR A 13 -0.86 2.59 15.76
N ILE A 14 0.37 2.93 16.16
CA ILE A 14 1.57 2.73 15.33
C ILE A 14 1.76 1.26 14.98
N LEU A 15 1.62 0.37 15.96
CA LEU A 15 1.81 -1.06 15.78
C LEU A 15 0.69 -1.68 14.93
N GLY A 16 -0.55 -1.17 15.05
CA GLY A 16 -1.67 -1.51 14.19
C GLY A 16 -1.44 -1.14 12.72
N LEU A 17 -0.86 0.04 12.46
CA LEU A 17 -0.44 0.45 11.11
C LEU A 17 0.71 -0.41 10.58
N LEU A 18 1.75 -0.68 11.38
CA LEU A 18 2.90 -1.46 10.94
C LEU A 18 2.50 -2.88 10.53
N MET A 19 1.51 -3.45 11.22
CA MET A 19 1.04 -4.80 10.99
C MET A 19 0.11 -4.94 9.76
N THR A 20 -0.30 -3.85 9.09
CA THR A 20 -1.07 -3.97 7.83
C THR A 20 -0.27 -4.56 6.68
N ALA A 21 1.06 -4.65 6.81
CA ALA A 21 1.91 -5.35 5.85
C ALA A 21 1.64 -6.87 5.79
N VAL A 22 0.98 -7.42 6.82
CA VAL A 22 0.60 -8.84 6.89
C VAL A 22 -0.91 -8.97 6.70
N GLN A 23 -1.34 -9.99 5.95
CA GLN A 23 -2.75 -10.20 5.54
C GLN A 23 -3.78 -10.26 6.68
N PHE A 24 -3.34 -10.36 7.94
CA PHE A 24 -4.18 -10.31 9.15
C PHE A 24 -3.53 -9.59 10.33
N GLY A 25 -2.48 -8.78 10.10
CA GLY A 25 -1.66 -8.30 11.21
C GLY A 25 -2.41 -7.39 12.20
N SER A 26 -3.35 -6.57 11.73
CA SER A 26 -4.20 -5.74 12.61
C SER A 26 -5.11 -6.58 13.53
N ALA A 27 -5.59 -7.74 13.06
CA ALA A 27 -6.37 -8.67 13.87
C ALA A 27 -5.52 -9.33 14.96
N ILE A 28 -4.24 -9.63 14.67
CA ILE A 28 -3.29 -10.17 15.65
C ILE A 28 -3.05 -9.16 16.78
N VAL A 29 -2.88 -7.88 16.44
CA VAL A 29 -2.72 -6.80 17.44
C VAL A 29 -3.96 -6.69 18.35
N PHE A 30 -5.15 -6.82 17.76
CA PHE A 30 -6.41 -6.83 18.52
C PHE A 30 -6.48 -8.02 19.47
N ILE A 31 -6.18 -9.23 19.00
CA ILE A 31 -6.19 -10.46 19.80
C ILE A 31 -5.17 -10.39 20.94
N CYS A 32 -3.94 -9.96 20.67
CA CYS A 32 -2.92 -9.76 21.70
C CYS A 32 -3.37 -8.75 22.77
N SER A 33 -3.97 -7.64 22.34
CA SER A 33 -4.49 -6.62 23.26
C SER A 33 -5.65 -7.15 24.11
N LEU A 34 -6.50 -8.00 23.52
CA LEU A 34 -7.61 -8.66 24.22
C LEU A 34 -7.10 -9.69 25.24
N ILE A 35 -6.11 -10.49 24.87
CA ILE A 35 -5.46 -11.46 25.77
C ILE A 35 -4.81 -10.74 26.96
N CYS A 36 -4.05 -9.66 26.71
CA CYS A 36 -3.49 -8.83 27.78
C CYS A 36 -4.58 -8.22 28.67
N ALA A 37 -5.71 -7.78 28.09
CA ALA A 37 -6.84 -7.26 28.84
C ALA A 37 -7.52 -8.30 29.74
N LEU A 38 -7.44 -9.60 29.44
CA LEU A 38 -8.04 -10.67 30.24
C LEU A 38 -7.07 -11.26 31.28
N ILE A 39 -5.77 -11.34 30.96
CA ILE A 39 -4.76 -11.94 31.83
C ILE A 39 -4.26 -10.94 32.90
N LEU A 40 -3.98 -9.69 32.53
CA LEU A 40 -3.43 -8.70 33.47
C LEU A 40 -4.34 -8.38 34.67
N PRO A 41 -5.69 -8.28 34.52
CA PRO A 41 -6.57 -8.03 35.66
C PRO A 41 -6.69 -9.22 36.61
N ARG A 42 -6.38 -10.45 36.17
CA ARG A 42 -6.32 -11.62 37.06
C ARG A 42 -5.14 -11.54 38.03
N MET A 43 -4.03 -10.94 37.62
CA MET A 43 -2.85 -10.79 38.47
C MET A 43 -2.89 -9.52 39.34
N LYS A 44 -3.48 -8.43 38.85
CA LYS A 44 -3.71 -7.20 39.63
C LYS A 44 -5.11 -6.67 39.33
N PRO A 45 -6.09 -6.86 40.23
CA PRO A 45 -7.49 -6.50 39.99
C PRO A 45 -7.68 -4.97 40.03
N LYS A 46 -7.25 -4.30 38.98
CA LYS A 46 -7.57 -2.90 38.69
C LYS A 46 -8.36 -2.87 37.39
N ARG A 47 -9.68 -2.74 37.50
CA ARG A 47 -10.63 -2.65 36.38
C ARG A 47 -10.27 -1.57 35.34
N THR A 48 -9.49 -0.57 35.75
CA THR A 48 -8.94 0.48 34.88
C THR A 48 -7.89 -0.04 33.88
N ILE A 49 -7.10 -1.06 34.24
CA ILE A 49 -6.07 -1.63 33.34
C ILE A 49 -6.74 -2.35 32.19
N ALA A 50 -7.74 -3.20 32.46
CA ALA A 50 -8.50 -3.91 31.42
C ALA A 50 -9.07 -2.95 30.36
N LYS A 51 -9.68 -1.83 30.81
CA LYS A 51 -10.25 -0.81 29.92
C LYS A 51 -9.20 -0.20 28.97
N ILE A 52 -7.99 0.09 29.48
CA ILE A 52 -6.92 0.70 28.67
C ILE A 52 -6.49 -0.25 27.54
N TRP A 53 -6.34 -1.54 27.83
CA TRP A 53 -5.92 -2.55 26.85
C TRP A 53 -7.01 -2.86 25.81
N ILE A 54 -8.28 -2.88 26.21
CA ILE A 54 -9.40 -3.04 25.26
C ILE A 54 -9.45 -1.86 24.30
N ILE A 55 -9.36 -0.62 24.82
CA ILE A 55 -9.35 0.59 23.97
C ILE A 55 -8.12 0.58 23.03
N ALA A 56 -6.94 0.18 23.53
CA ALA A 56 -5.74 0.06 22.72
C ALA A 56 -5.92 -0.93 21.56
N GLY A 57 -6.51 -2.10 21.81
CA GLY A 57 -6.82 -3.08 20.78
C GLY A 57 -7.76 -2.54 19.71
N VAL A 58 -8.86 -1.87 20.12
CA VAL A 58 -9.81 -1.25 19.19
C VAL A 58 -9.14 -0.18 18.33
N ILE A 59 -8.27 0.64 18.91
CA ILE A 59 -7.50 1.66 18.17
C ILE A 59 -6.57 0.99 17.14
N GLY A 60 -5.84 -0.06 17.53
CA GLY A 60 -4.97 -0.80 16.60
C GLY A 60 -5.73 -1.45 15.44
N LEU A 61 -6.91 -2.01 15.71
CA LEU A 61 -7.78 -2.58 14.68
C LEU A 61 -8.30 -1.49 13.73
N ALA A 62 -8.82 -0.39 14.28
CA ALA A 62 -9.33 0.74 13.51
C ALA A 62 -8.24 1.36 12.63
N ALA A 63 -7.00 1.45 13.12
CA ALA A 63 -5.85 1.92 12.35
C ALA A 63 -5.60 1.06 11.11
N GLY A 64 -5.69 -0.27 11.24
CA GLY A 64 -5.53 -1.18 10.12
C GLY A 64 -6.60 -0.99 9.05
N PHE A 65 -7.86 -0.83 9.46
CA PHE A 65 -8.97 -0.57 8.53
C PHE A 65 -8.86 0.80 7.86
N TYR A 66 -8.43 1.82 8.61
CA TYR A 66 -8.22 3.17 8.09
C TYR A 66 -7.21 3.20 6.94
N LEU A 67 -6.11 2.44 7.06
CA LEU A 67 -5.11 2.37 6.00
C LEU A 67 -5.68 1.72 4.73
N GLN A 68 -6.37 0.59 4.86
CA GLN A 68 -7.02 -0.09 3.73
C GLN A 68 -8.03 0.80 3.00
N PHE A 69 -8.78 1.61 3.75
CA PHE A 69 -9.74 2.56 3.18
C PHE A 69 -9.07 3.76 2.48
N ARG A 70 -7.87 4.16 2.91
CA ARG A 70 -7.14 5.31 2.36
C ARG A 70 -6.19 4.95 1.23
N THR A 71 -5.73 3.71 1.16
CA THR A 71 -4.85 3.27 0.09
C THR A 71 -5.65 2.97 -1.17
N PRO A 72 -5.40 3.67 -2.29
CA PRO A 72 -6.00 3.29 -3.57
C PRO A 72 -5.49 1.89 -3.92
N GLN A 73 -6.43 0.96 -4.14
CA GLN A 73 -6.07 -0.36 -4.63
C GLN A 73 -6.06 -0.33 -6.17
N PRO A 74 -4.99 -0.84 -6.81
CA PRO A 74 -4.93 -0.91 -8.26
C PRO A 74 -6.07 -1.76 -8.79
N SER A 75 -6.65 -1.35 -9.92
CA SER A 75 -7.71 -2.09 -10.58
C SER A 75 -7.22 -3.48 -11.01
N ALA A 76 -8.12 -4.45 -11.14
CA ALA A 76 -7.78 -5.82 -11.59
C ALA A 76 -7.20 -5.87 -13.03
N ILE A 77 -7.37 -4.79 -13.79
CA ILE A 77 -6.82 -4.63 -15.15
C ILE A 77 -5.67 -3.62 -15.18
N ASP A 78 -5.16 -3.19 -14.03
CA ASP A 78 -4.06 -2.22 -13.96
C ASP A 78 -2.74 -2.84 -14.42
N ILE A 79 -2.05 -2.17 -15.34
CA ILE A 79 -0.75 -2.58 -15.90
C ILE A 79 0.29 -2.92 -14.82
N SER A 80 0.22 -2.27 -13.65
CA SER A 80 1.12 -2.52 -12.52
C SER A 80 1.02 -3.94 -11.95
N GLN A 81 -0.10 -4.63 -12.15
CA GLN A 81 -0.29 -6.01 -11.69
C GLN A 81 0.38 -7.04 -12.63
N PHE A 82 0.61 -6.67 -13.89
CA PHE A 82 1.09 -7.60 -14.92
C PHE A 82 2.61 -7.64 -15.07
N VAL A 83 3.37 -6.84 -14.32
CA VAL A 83 4.84 -6.82 -14.40
C VAL A 83 5.44 -8.04 -13.68
N PRO A 84 5.98 -9.04 -14.40
CA PRO A 84 6.56 -10.22 -13.77
C PRO A 84 7.90 -9.88 -13.11
N LYS A 85 8.16 -10.42 -11.92
CA LYS A 85 9.43 -10.18 -11.19
C LYS A 85 10.65 -10.83 -11.84
N GLU A 86 10.44 -11.79 -12.72
CA GLU A 86 11.48 -12.65 -13.30
C GLU A 86 11.89 -12.25 -14.72
N ARG A 87 11.02 -11.56 -15.48
CA ARG A 87 11.30 -11.15 -16.86
C ARG A 87 11.22 -9.63 -16.99
N GLN A 88 12.30 -9.03 -17.49
CA GLN A 88 12.41 -7.58 -17.67
C GLN A 88 11.90 -7.09 -19.04
N GLU A 89 11.54 -8.00 -19.94
CA GLU A 89 11.02 -7.68 -21.26
C GLU A 89 9.53 -8.02 -21.35
N VAL A 90 8.73 -7.00 -21.63
CA VAL A 90 7.27 -7.08 -21.70
C VAL A 90 6.80 -6.27 -22.90
N THR A 91 5.90 -6.84 -23.69
CA THR A 91 5.27 -6.14 -24.81
C THR A 91 3.95 -5.51 -24.35
N VAL A 92 3.91 -4.18 -24.40
CA VAL A 92 2.74 -3.37 -24.04
C VAL A 92 2.29 -2.58 -25.25
N SER A 93 0.98 -2.55 -25.51
CA SER A 93 0.37 -1.82 -26.63
C SER A 93 -0.59 -0.75 -26.11
N GLY A 94 -0.58 0.41 -26.76
CA GLY A 94 -1.31 1.56 -26.26
C GLY A 94 -1.31 2.73 -27.24
N THR A 95 -1.86 3.84 -26.77
CA THR A 95 -1.93 5.11 -27.50
C THR A 95 -1.00 6.13 -26.85
N VAL A 96 -0.32 6.94 -27.67
CA VAL A 96 0.55 8.00 -27.17
C VAL A 96 -0.32 9.22 -26.87
N GLU A 97 -0.39 9.65 -25.61
CA GLU A 97 -1.26 10.76 -25.20
C GLU A 97 -0.62 12.13 -25.42
N THR A 98 0.72 12.20 -25.42
CA THR A 98 1.45 13.47 -25.44
C THR A 98 2.50 13.49 -26.53
N LEU A 99 2.72 14.67 -27.12
CA LEU A 99 3.90 14.93 -27.95
C LEU A 99 5.18 14.49 -27.20
N PRO A 100 6.13 13.84 -27.89
CA PRO A 100 7.37 13.41 -27.26
C PRO A 100 8.14 14.62 -26.73
N LYS A 101 8.83 14.42 -25.61
CA LYS A 101 9.75 15.38 -25.01
C LYS A 101 11.17 14.84 -25.07
N LEU A 102 12.12 15.65 -25.53
CA LEU A 102 13.52 15.27 -25.54
C LEU A 102 14.16 15.39 -24.15
N THR A 103 14.94 14.39 -23.75
CA THR A 103 15.81 14.46 -22.58
C THR A 103 17.10 15.21 -22.88
N ARG A 104 17.87 15.55 -21.83
CA ARG A 104 19.22 16.10 -21.97
C ARG A 104 20.17 15.19 -22.77
N SER A 105 19.94 13.88 -22.76
CA SER A 105 20.70 12.88 -23.52
C SER A 105 20.20 12.69 -24.95
N GLY A 106 19.17 13.42 -25.39
CA GLY A 106 18.57 13.29 -26.72
C GLY A 106 17.68 12.05 -26.89
N ASN A 107 17.19 11.47 -25.79
CA ASN A 107 16.20 10.38 -25.82
C ASN A 107 14.78 10.96 -25.85
N SER A 108 13.83 10.24 -26.43
CA SER A 108 12.42 10.68 -26.50
C SER A 108 11.63 10.12 -25.31
N GLN A 109 10.96 10.99 -24.57
CA GLN A 109 10.06 10.65 -23.46
C GLN A 109 8.62 10.82 -23.88
N ILE A 110 7.80 9.80 -23.63
CA ILE A 110 6.37 9.80 -23.95
C ILE A 110 5.55 9.26 -22.79
N TRP A 111 4.31 9.73 -22.70
CA TRP A 111 3.26 9.07 -21.93
C TRP A 111 2.47 8.13 -22.84
N LEU A 112 2.53 6.85 -22.53
CA LEU A 112 1.79 5.80 -23.22
C LEU A 112 0.58 5.41 -22.35
N ASN A 113 -0.62 5.61 -22.87
CA ASN A 113 -1.84 5.07 -22.29
C ASN A 113 -2.04 3.64 -22.81
N VAL A 114 -1.96 2.69 -21.88
CA VAL A 114 -1.96 1.26 -22.15
C VAL A 114 -3.39 0.77 -22.35
N ASN A 115 -3.62 0.04 -23.45
CA ASN A 115 -4.90 -0.62 -23.72
C ASN A 115 -4.79 -2.14 -23.66
N ALA A 116 -3.59 -2.69 -23.88
CA ALA A 116 -3.33 -4.11 -23.89
C ALA A 116 -1.92 -4.47 -23.43
N PHE A 117 -1.81 -5.58 -22.72
CA PHE A 117 -0.58 -6.25 -22.34
C PHE A 117 -0.55 -7.62 -23.04
N GLY A 118 0.32 -7.80 -24.04
CA GLY A 118 0.25 -8.96 -24.92
C GLY A 118 -1.15 -9.13 -25.54
N GLU A 119 -1.80 -10.27 -25.26
CA GLU A 119 -3.18 -10.57 -25.70
C GLU A 119 -4.26 -10.15 -24.67
N GLN A 120 -3.86 -9.68 -23.48
CA GLN A 120 -4.77 -9.36 -22.39
C GLN A 120 -5.09 -7.87 -22.34
N LYS A 121 -6.32 -7.53 -21.95
CA LYS A 121 -6.73 -6.15 -21.73
C LYS A 121 -6.07 -5.61 -20.46
N ALA A 122 -5.34 -4.51 -20.59
CA ALA A 122 -4.70 -3.82 -19.48
C ALA A 122 -4.91 -2.31 -19.62
N ASP A 123 -5.01 -1.62 -18.50
CA ASP A 123 -5.24 -0.18 -18.41
C ASP A 123 -4.17 0.46 -17.52
N GLY A 124 -3.75 1.67 -17.86
CA GLY A 124 -2.77 2.42 -17.09
C GLY A 124 -1.92 3.37 -17.92
N LYS A 125 -1.17 4.24 -17.23
CA LYS A 125 -0.28 5.21 -17.88
C LYS A 125 1.17 4.83 -17.63
N LEU A 126 1.90 4.57 -18.70
CA LEU A 126 3.33 4.28 -18.67
C LEU A 126 4.14 5.49 -19.11
N TYR A 127 5.16 5.79 -18.31
CA TYR A 127 6.19 6.75 -18.67
C TYR A 127 7.33 6.01 -19.36
N VAL A 128 7.46 6.17 -20.67
CA VAL A 128 8.43 5.42 -21.48
C VAL A 128 9.52 6.36 -21.97
N THR A 129 10.77 5.96 -21.81
CA THR A 129 11.93 6.63 -22.40
C THR A 129 12.48 5.75 -23.52
N LEU A 130 12.39 6.25 -24.75
CA LEU A 130 12.89 5.60 -25.95
C LEU A 130 14.30 6.12 -26.26
N SER A 131 15.18 5.22 -26.70
CA SER A 131 16.49 5.62 -27.18
C SER A 131 16.36 6.55 -28.38
N LYS A 132 17.40 7.37 -28.62
CA LYS A 132 17.44 8.29 -29.76
C LYS A 132 17.10 7.62 -31.10
N VAL A 133 17.45 6.35 -31.30
CA VAL A 133 17.18 5.62 -32.56
C VAL A 133 15.69 5.35 -32.72
N ASN A 134 15.02 4.85 -31.67
CA ASN A 134 13.62 4.44 -31.75
C ASN A 134 12.64 5.63 -31.63
N GLY A 135 13.09 6.75 -31.08
CA GLY A 135 12.26 7.94 -30.86
C GLY A 135 12.38 9.03 -31.94
N GLN A 136 13.11 8.77 -33.03
CA GLN A 136 13.34 9.75 -34.11
C GLN A 136 12.07 10.06 -34.91
N ASP A 137 11.24 9.05 -35.17
CA ASP A 137 10.04 9.17 -36.00
C ASP A 137 8.81 9.71 -35.26
N LEU A 138 8.95 10.02 -33.96
CA LEU A 138 7.86 10.56 -33.14
C LEU A 138 7.73 12.09 -33.27
N TYR A 139 8.63 12.74 -34.01
CA TYR A 139 8.68 14.19 -34.26
C TYR A 139 8.38 14.52 -35.72
#